data_AF-A0A933V8I4-F1
#
_entry.id   AF-A0A933V8I4-F1
#
_cell.length_a   1.000
_cell.length_b   1.000
_cell.length_c   1.000
_cell.angle_alpha   90.00
_cell.angle_beta   90.00
_cell.angle_gamma   90.00
#
_symmetry.space_group_name_H-M   'P 1'
#
loop_
_entity.id
_entity.type
_entity.pdbx_description
1 polymer ?
#
loop_
_entity_poly.entity_id
_entity_poly.type
_entity_poly.pdbx_seq_one_letter_code
_entity_poly.pdbx_strand_id
1 'polypeptide(L)'
;MSHENYASRTPQLMKSFDRAIALAKPILIARYGEAEADALMRESRQKYHALIPQIPYIGNHNPLLDVFFFPASRHLGIYKAFREHGKTVEEVGRLVYEIGEAEIRSFPGLVRRAIGILWFSRWFTNRAQKRAAQSREHPYPGGYVVAFVSGDGKEFDYEFDYIECAVLNFYRQQGAAELVPYLCAIDKIASELLGWGLRRTMTLAEGGAKCDFRFKKGGKTCVPIPQSLEGYANRERVKTSNASSLTREYILVAVLGAMIGGLVVALATKAIPKILAQTMAQFMQKMMAQMQANEHAPSEI
;
A
#
# COMPACT_ATOMS: atom_id res chain seq x y z
N MET A 1 -13.57 -0.65 -21.36
CA MET A 1 -13.65 0.49 -20.42
C MET A 1 -12.26 1.10 -20.33
N SER A 2 -12.05 2.30 -20.89
CA SER A 2 -10.89 3.11 -20.55
C SER A 2 -10.96 3.40 -19.06
N HIS A 3 -9.95 3.00 -18.28
CA HIS A 3 -9.91 3.34 -16.87
C HIS A 3 -9.48 4.81 -16.74
N GLU A 4 -10.46 5.71 -16.69
CA GLU A 4 -10.21 7.15 -16.51
C GLU A 4 -10.08 7.54 -15.03
N ASN A 5 -10.60 6.72 -14.12
CA ASN A 5 -10.52 6.93 -12.67
C ASN A 5 -10.66 5.61 -11.88
N TYR A 6 -10.70 5.72 -10.55
CA TYR A 6 -10.85 4.60 -9.61
C TYR A 6 -12.27 4.42 -9.07
N ALA A 7 -13.31 4.95 -9.73
CA ALA A 7 -14.70 4.89 -9.24
C ALA A 7 -15.18 3.44 -9.02
N SER A 8 -14.75 2.48 -9.83
CA SER A 8 -15.07 1.05 -9.64
C SER A 8 -14.50 0.45 -8.36
N ARG A 9 -13.46 1.08 -7.78
CA ARG A 9 -12.84 0.67 -6.50
C ARG A 9 -13.46 1.39 -5.30
N THR A 10 -14.48 2.23 -5.48
CA THR A 10 -15.13 2.98 -4.38
C THR A 10 -15.46 2.10 -3.17
N PRO A 11 -16.09 0.91 -3.30
CA PRO A 11 -16.40 0.08 -2.12
C PRO A 11 -15.14 -0.35 -1.34
N GLN A 12 -14.05 -0.66 -2.05
CA GLN A 12 -12.78 -1.08 -1.46
C GLN A 12 -12.08 0.10 -0.77
N LEU A 13 -12.06 1.26 -1.43
CA LEU A 13 -11.47 2.49 -0.91
C LEU A 13 -12.22 2.98 0.34
N MET A 14 -13.55 2.99 0.31
CA MET A 14 -14.36 3.36 1.47
C MET A 14 -14.15 2.40 2.65
N LYS A 15 -14.08 1.09 2.40
CA LYS A 15 -13.77 0.11 3.46
C LYS A 15 -12.37 0.33 4.05
N SER A 16 -11.39 0.70 3.23
CA SER A 16 -10.05 1.05 3.67
C SER A 16 -10.03 2.34 4.50
N PHE A 17 -10.83 3.34 4.11
CA PHE A 17 -11.04 4.56 4.88
C PHE A 17 -11.67 4.28 6.25
N ASP A 18 -12.76 3.52 6.28
CA ASP A 18 -13.49 3.20 7.51
C ASP A 18 -12.58 2.49 8.54
N ARG A 19 -11.69 1.61 8.08
CA ARG A 19 -10.68 0.97 8.93
C ARG A 19 -9.63 1.94 9.48
N ALA A 20 -9.08 2.81 8.64
CA ALA A 20 -8.08 3.80 9.08
C ALA A 20 -8.65 4.77 10.10
N ILE A 21 -9.80 5.36 9.81
CA ILE A 21 -10.39 6.37 10.68
C ILE A 21 -10.87 5.76 12.01
N ALA A 22 -11.26 4.47 12.03
CA ALA A 22 -11.59 3.77 13.25
C ALA A 22 -10.39 3.65 14.22
N LEU A 23 -9.16 3.52 13.70
CA LEU A 23 -7.95 3.55 14.53
C LEU A 23 -7.74 4.93 15.19
N ALA A 24 -8.20 5.99 14.53
CA ALA A 24 -8.14 7.36 15.05
C ALA A 24 -9.22 7.65 16.10
N LYS A 25 -10.32 6.88 16.16
CA LYS A 25 -11.50 7.21 16.97
C LYS A 25 -11.18 7.51 18.44
N PRO A 26 -10.37 6.71 19.17
CA PRO A 26 -10.01 7.02 20.55
C PRO A 26 -9.25 8.35 20.69
N ILE A 27 -8.35 8.65 19.74
CA ILE A 27 -7.58 9.91 19.70
C ILE A 27 -8.51 11.09 19.47
N LEU A 28 -9.47 10.95 18.55
CA LEU A 28 -10.44 11.98 18.23
C LEU A 28 -11.38 12.27 19.41
N ILE A 29 -11.92 11.22 20.06
CA ILE A 29 -12.76 11.37 21.25
C ILE A 29 -11.99 12.11 22.36
N ALA A 30 -10.73 11.72 22.61
CA ALA A 30 -9.91 12.36 23.63
C ALA A 30 -9.62 13.85 23.35
N ARG A 31 -9.58 14.26 22.07
CA ARG A 31 -9.28 15.64 21.65
C ARG A 31 -10.50 16.55 21.55
N TYR A 32 -11.60 16.01 21.07
CA TYR A 32 -12.75 16.79 20.61
C TYR A 32 -14.05 16.40 21.32
N GLY A 33 -14.03 15.35 22.14
CA GLY A 33 -15.24 14.75 22.70
C GLY A 33 -15.98 13.87 21.68
N GLU A 34 -16.89 13.04 22.18
CA GLU A 34 -17.54 12.00 21.37
C GLU A 34 -18.38 12.55 20.22
N ALA A 35 -19.20 13.57 20.49
CA ALA A 35 -20.09 14.16 19.49
C ALA A 35 -19.33 14.81 18.32
N GLU A 36 -18.29 15.61 18.61
CA GLU A 36 -17.47 16.27 17.59
C GLU A 36 -16.60 15.24 16.84
N ALA A 37 -16.02 14.27 17.54
CA ALA A 37 -15.26 13.19 16.92
C ALA A 37 -16.10 12.41 15.90
N ASP A 38 -17.33 12.01 16.26
CA ASP A 38 -18.21 11.30 15.36
C ASP A 38 -18.65 12.17 14.17
N ALA A 39 -18.86 13.47 14.36
CA ALA A 39 -19.14 14.41 13.27
C ALA A 39 -17.96 14.51 12.29
N LEU A 40 -16.76 14.77 12.81
CA LEU A 40 -15.52 14.84 12.03
C LEU A 40 -15.26 13.56 11.23
N MET A 41 -15.48 12.38 11.84
CA MET A 41 -15.31 11.10 11.16
C MET A 41 -16.32 10.91 10.02
N ARG A 42 -17.61 11.21 10.26
CA ARG A 42 -18.66 11.11 9.23
C ARG A 42 -18.41 12.07 8.07
N GLU A 43 -18.04 13.30 8.35
CA GLU A 43 -17.78 14.30 7.32
C GLU A 43 -16.49 13.97 6.54
N SER A 44 -15.43 13.53 7.22
CA SER A 44 -14.21 13.04 6.56
C SER A 44 -14.53 11.90 5.58
N ARG A 45 -15.43 10.99 5.97
CA ARG A 45 -15.90 9.90 5.10
C ARG A 45 -16.65 10.43 3.88
N GLN A 46 -17.52 11.41 4.04
CA GLN A 46 -18.25 12.04 2.93
C GLN A 46 -17.30 12.78 1.99
N LYS A 47 -16.33 13.55 2.51
CA LYS A 47 -15.30 14.22 1.72
C LYS A 47 -14.46 13.22 0.94
N TYR A 48 -14.04 12.13 1.57
CA TYR A 48 -13.29 11.09 0.88
C TYR A 48 -14.09 10.45 -0.25
N HIS A 49 -15.36 10.11 -0.01
CA HIS A 49 -16.24 9.58 -1.05
C HIS A 49 -16.34 10.51 -2.26
N ALA A 50 -16.52 11.82 -2.04
CA ALA A 50 -16.56 12.83 -3.09
C ALA A 50 -15.20 13.02 -3.82
N LEU A 51 -14.08 12.70 -3.16
CA LEU A 51 -12.74 12.76 -3.75
C LEU A 51 -12.42 11.57 -4.65
N ILE A 52 -13.00 10.38 -4.43
CA ILE A 52 -12.63 9.16 -5.16
C ILE A 52 -12.69 9.33 -6.70
N PRO A 53 -13.74 9.93 -7.30
CA PRO A 53 -13.79 10.15 -8.75
C PRO A 53 -12.72 11.11 -9.27
N GLN A 54 -12.15 11.94 -8.40
CA GLN A 54 -11.14 12.95 -8.72
C GLN A 54 -9.72 12.44 -8.56
N ILE A 55 -9.52 11.24 -8.00
CA ILE A 55 -8.19 10.64 -7.84
C ILE A 55 -7.63 10.34 -9.24
N PRO A 56 -6.49 10.95 -9.65
CA PRO A 56 -5.89 10.72 -10.95
C PRO A 56 -5.56 9.25 -11.17
N TYR A 57 -5.92 8.72 -12.34
CA TYR A 57 -5.58 7.36 -12.69
C TYR A 57 -4.10 7.23 -13.03
N ILE A 58 -3.37 6.46 -12.21
CA ILE A 58 -1.93 6.20 -12.37
C ILE A 58 -1.63 4.70 -12.59
N GLY A 59 -2.60 4.00 -13.20
CA GLY A 59 -2.55 2.56 -13.46
C GLY A 59 -3.11 1.70 -12.33
N ASN A 60 -3.31 0.40 -12.61
CA ASN A 60 -3.82 -0.59 -11.64
C ASN A 60 -2.74 -1.56 -11.11
N HIS A 61 -1.53 -1.53 -11.67
CA HIS A 61 -0.47 -2.52 -11.38
C HIS A 61 0.75 -1.90 -10.71
N ASN A 62 0.54 -0.87 -9.88
CA ASN A 62 1.58 -0.18 -9.13
C ASN A 62 1.39 -0.38 -7.61
N PRO A 63 2.32 -1.00 -6.85
CA PRO A 63 2.19 -1.19 -5.41
C PRO A 63 2.25 0.13 -4.67
N LEU A 64 2.89 1.16 -5.26
CA LEU A 64 2.88 2.51 -4.70
C LEU A 64 1.47 3.09 -4.66
N LEU A 65 0.55 2.56 -5.47
CA LEU A 65 -0.86 2.91 -5.46
C LEU A 65 -1.51 2.53 -4.13
N ASP A 66 -1.48 1.24 -3.79
CA ASP A 66 -2.14 0.72 -2.59
C ASP A 66 -1.35 1.05 -1.31
N VAL A 67 -0.02 1.16 -1.40
CA VAL A 67 0.85 1.40 -0.23
C VAL A 67 0.99 2.88 0.13
N PHE A 68 1.00 3.79 -0.86
CA PHE A 68 1.23 5.22 -0.60
C PHE A 68 0.11 6.12 -1.11
N PHE A 69 -0.35 5.92 -2.35
CA PHE A 69 -1.27 6.87 -2.99
C PHE A 69 -2.68 6.83 -2.43
N PHE A 70 -3.28 5.64 -2.26
CA PHE A 70 -4.60 5.54 -1.63
C PHE A 70 -4.60 5.88 -0.14
N PRO A 71 -3.57 5.48 0.64
CA PRO A 71 -3.41 6.02 1.98
C PRO A 71 -3.39 7.54 2.03
N ALA A 72 -2.59 8.19 1.18
CA ALA A 72 -2.59 9.64 1.06
C ALA A 72 -3.98 10.18 0.69
N SER A 73 -4.65 9.65 -0.34
CA SER A 73 -5.97 10.18 -0.73
C SER A 73 -7.02 10.10 0.38
N ARG A 74 -6.96 9.10 1.27
CA ARG A 74 -7.81 9.04 2.49
C ARG A 74 -7.53 10.20 3.43
N HIS A 75 -6.25 10.50 3.69
CA HIS A 75 -5.84 11.62 4.53
C HIS A 75 -6.29 12.98 3.97
N LEU A 76 -6.41 13.12 2.64
CA LEU A 76 -6.97 14.32 2.04
C LEU A 76 -8.45 14.52 2.39
N GLY A 77 -9.24 13.44 2.45
CA GLY A 77 -10.63 13.50 2.90
C GLY A 77 -10.76 13.98 4.34
N ILE A 78 -9.89 13.46 5.22
CA ILE A 78 -9.76 13.92 6.61
C ILE A 78 -9.39 15.40 6.65
N TYR A 79 -8.39 15.81 5.87
CA TYR A 79 -7.95 17.18 5.82
C TYR A 79 -9.04 18.15 5.42
N LYS A 80 -9.77 17.88 4.35
CA LYS A 80 -10.84 18.78 3.89
C LYS A 80 -11.94 18.94 4.95
N ALA A 81 -12.35 17.85 5.61
CA ALA A 81 -13.36 17.94 6.67
C ALA A 81 -12.84 18.74 7.88
N PHE A 82 -11.62 18.47 8.34
CA PHE A 82 -11.08 19.14 9.52
C PHE A 82 -10.81 20.63 9.27
N ARG A 83 -10.43 21.02 8.05
CA ARG A 83 -10.27 22.43 7.68
C ARG A 83 -11.60 23.19 7.71
N GLU A 84 -12.72 22.56 7.34
CA GLU A 84 -14.05 23.16 7.45
C GLU A 84 -14.48 23.37 8.92
N HIS A 85 -13.96 22.56 9.83
CA HIS A 85 -14.11 22.73 11.29
C HIS A 85 -13.05 23.67 11.90
N GLY A 86 -12.35 24.45 11.08
CA GLY A 86 -11.39 25.45 11.53
C GLY A 86 -10.08 24.91 12.09
N LYS A 87 -9.79 23.60 11.99
CA LYS A 87 -8.53 23.02 12.48
C LYS A 87 -7.36 23.47 11.61
N THR A 88 -6.22 23.73 12.22
CA THR A 88 -4.98 24.15 11.53
C THR A 88 -4.35 23.01 10.73
N VAL A 89 -3.42 23.35 9.81
CA VAL A 89 -2.68 22.36 9.03
C VAL A 89 -1.84 21.47 9.94
N GLU A 90 -1.26 22.06 10.98
CA GLU A 90 -0.44 21.40 11.99
C GLU A 90 -1.24 20.39 12.81
N GLU A 91 -2.47 20.75 13.23
CA GLU A 91 -3.35 19.85 13.97
C GLU A 91 -3.74 18.63 13.13
N VAL A 92 -4.13 18.86 11.87
CA VAL A 92 -4.48 17.76 10.97
C VAL A 92 -3.25 16.94 10.60
N GLY A 93 -2.12 17.59 10.35
CA GLY A 93 -0.86 16.93 10.04
C GLY A 93 -0.41 15.97 11.15
N ARG A 94 -0.57 16.38 12.41
CA ARG A 94 -0.34 15.51 13.58
C ARG A 94 -1.30 14.31 13.59
N LEU A 95 -2.59 14.54 13.36
CA LEU A 95 -3.57 13.47 13.30
C LEU A 95 -3.24 12.46 12.19
N VAL A 96 -2.90 12.94 10.99
CA VAL A 96 -2.50 12.10 9.84
C VAL A 96 -1.26 11.26 10.17
N TYR A 97 -0.28 11.84 10.85
CA TYR A 97 0.92 11.14 11.30
C TYR A 97 0.57 10.01 12.29
N GLU A 98 -0.30 10.27 13.27
CA GLU A 98 -0.76 9.28 14.25
C GLU A 98 -1.62 8.17 13.65
N ILE A 99 -2.46 8.50 12.65
CA ILE A 99 -3.22 7.50 11.89
C ILE A 99 -2.25 6.57 11.15
N GLY A 100 -1.25 7.14 10.45
CA GLY A 100 -0.22 6.35 9.77
C GLY A 100 0.55 5.45 10.74
N GLU A 101 0.90 5.96 11.92
CA GLU A 101 1.53 5.17 12.98
C GLU A 101 0.66 4.02 13.46
N ALA A 102 -0.61 4.30 13.78
CA ALA A 102 -1.56 3.29 14.23
C ALA A 102 -1.79 2.20 13.16
N GLU A 103 -1.86 2.58 11.87
CA GLU A 103 -1.94 1.63 10.77
C GLU A 103 -0.72 0.71 10.72
N ILE A 104 0.49 1.25 10.82
CA ILE A 104 1.72 0.44 10.77
C ILE A 104 1.81 -0.48 12.01
N ARG A 105 1.38 0.00 13.18
CA ARG A 105 1.36 -0.78 14.41
C ARG A 105 0.30 -1.88 14.44
N SER A 106 -0.77 -1.73 13.67
CA SER A 106 -1.80 -2.75 13.53
C SER A 106 -1.25 -4.05 12.92
N PHE A 107 -0.14 -3.98 12.16
CA PHE A 107 0.54 -5.16 11.66
C PHE A 107 1.28 -5.91 12.79
N PRO A 108 1.02 -7.22 12.96
CA PRO A 108 1.75 -8.04 13.94
C PRO A 108 3.26 -7.96 13.74
N GLY A 109 4.04 -8.06 14.82
CA GLY A 109 5.51 -7.93 14.76
C GLY A 109 6.18 -8.90 13.78
N LEU A 110 5.66 -10.13 13.67
CA LEU A 110 6.14 -11.11 12.68
C LEU A 110 5.88 -10.67 11.24
N VAL A 111 4.72 -10.05 10.97
CA VAL A 111 4.37 -9.51 9.65
C VAL A 111 5.28 -8.33 9.32
N ARG A 112 5.49 -7.40 10.26
CA ARG A 112 6.43 -6.28 10.09
C ARG A 112 7.85 -6.75 9.77
N ARG A 113 8.33 -7.78 10.49
CA ARG A 113 9.63 -8.41 10.22
C ARG A 113 9.69 -9.04 8.82
N ALA A 114 8.64 -9.74 8.40
CA ALA A 114 8.57 -10.34 7.06
C ALA A 114 8.60 -9.28 5.96
N ILE A 115 7.87 -8.17 6.13
CA ILE A 115 7.90 -7.02 5.22
C ILE A 115 9.32 -6.45 5.11
N GLY A 116 9.99 -6.23 6.26
CA GLY A 116 11.37 -5.74 6.29
C GLY A 116 12.35 -6.67 5.57
N ILE A 117 12.22 -8.00 5.71
CA ILE A 117 13.05 -8.98 4.99
C ILE A 117 12.75 -8.93 3.48
N LEU A 118 11.48 -8.90 3.10
CA LEU A 118 11.05 -8.88 1.69
C LEU A 118 11.53 -7.61 0.97
N TRP A 119 11.57 -6.47 1.66
CA TRP A 119 12.05 -5.17 1.15
C TRP A 119 13.49 -5.21 0.64
N PHE A 120 14.35 -6.07 1.21
CA PHE A 120 15.73 -6.26 0.75
C PHE A 120 15.94 -7.53 -0.10
N SER A 121 14.86 -8.20 -0.49
CA SER A 121 14.96 -9.39 -1.34
C SER A 121 15.33 -9.02 -2.78
N ARG A 122 16.06 -9.91 -3.47
CA ARG A 122 16.36 -9.76 -4.91
C ARG A 122 15.08 -9.66 -5.75
N TRP A 123 14.03 -10.37 -5.34
CA TRP A 123 12.74 -10.30 -6.01
C TRP A 123 12.15 -8.89 -5.96
N PHE A 124 12.18 -8.26 -4.78
CA PHE A 124 11.68 -6.89 -4.62
C PHE A 124 12.53 -5.89 -5.40
N THR A 125 13.86 -5.93 -5.24
CA THR A 125 14.76 -4.97 -5.91
C THR A 125 14.71 -5.09 -7.43
N ASN A 126 14.65 -6.30 -7.99
CA ASN A 126 14.46 -6.50 -9.43
C ASN A 126 13.11 -5.93 -9.91
N ARG A 127 12.03 -6.13 -9.14
CA ARG A 127 10.70 -5.59 -9.47
C ARG A 127 10.66 -4.08 -9.35
N ALA A 128 11.36 -3.51 -8.37
CA ALA A 128 11.54 -2.08 -8.18
C ALA A 128 12.30 -1.45 -9.34
N GLN A 129 13.44 -2.01 -9.74
CA GLN A 129 14.25 -1.54 -10.86
C GLN A 129 13.46 -1.54 -12.17
N LYS A 130 12.74 -2.65 -12.47
CA LYS A 130 11.89 -2.73 -13.67
C LYS A 130 10.83 -1.63 -13.69
N ARG A 131 10.21 -1.34 -12.54
CA ARG A 131 9.17 -0.30 -12.43
C ARG A 131 9.73 1.10 -12.50
N ALA A 132 10.89 1.35 -11.92
CA ALA A 132 11.59 2.62 -12.05
C ALA A 132 11.86 2.91 -13.53
N ALA A 133 12.34 1.91 -14.30
CA ALA A 133 12.50 2.05 -15.75
C ALA A 133 11.17 2.37 -16.46
N GLN A 134 10.10 1.63 -16.17
CA GLN A 134 8.76 1.89 -16.76
C GLN A 134 8.20 3.26 -16.40
N SER A 135 8.50 3.78 -15.20
CA SER A 135 7.98 5.09 -14.77
C SER A 135 8.55 6.25 -15.58
N ARG A 136 9.74 6.08 -16.19
CA ARG A 136 10.37 7.10 -17.05
C ARG A 136 9.69 7.27 -18.40
N GLU A 137 8.92 6.28 -18.84
CA GLU A 137 8.08 6.38 -20.04
C GLU A 137 6.89 7.33 -19.82
N HIS A 138 6.71 7.82 -18.59
CA HIS A 138 5.65 8.74 -18.18
C HIS A 138 4.23 8.28 -18.63
N PRO A 139 3.86 7.02 -18.36
CA PRO A 139 2.62 6.45 -18.92
C PRO A 139 1.34 7.08 -18.36
N TYR A 140 1.44 7.83 -17.26
CA TYR A 140 0.31 8.45 -16.57
C TYR A 140 0.63 9.88 -16.16
N PRO A 141 -0.10 10.88 -16.69
CA PRO A 141 0.06 12.27 -16.29
C PRO A 141 -0.12 12.44 -14.77
N GLY A 142 0.81 13.14 -14.13
CA GLY A 142 0.80 13.36 -12.69
C GLY A 142 1.13 12.12 -11.84
N GLY A 143 1.60 11.04 -12.47
CA GLY A 143 2.06 9.82 -11.79
C GLY A 143 3.39 9.97 -11.06
N TYR A 144 3.98 8.83 -10.69
CA TYR A 144 5.32 8.78 -10.12
C TYR A 144 6.35 8.62 -11.24
N VAL A 145 7.46 9.35 -11.14
CA VAL A 145 8.68 9.11 -11.92
C VAL A 145 9.80 8.84 -10.93
N VAL A 146 10.41 7.66 -11.01
CA VAL A 146 11.38 7.19 -10.04
C VAL A 146 12.63 6.68 -10.74
N ALA A 147 13.80 7.10 -10.27
CA ALA A 147 15.07 6.46 -10.59
C ALA A 147 15.45 5.48 -9.49
N PHE A 148 15.87 4.28 -9.90
CA PHE A 148 16.40 3.25 -9.00
C PHE A 148 17.89 3.09 -9.25
N VAL A 149 18.68 3.07 -8.19
CA VAL A 149 20.13 2.82 -8.24
C VAL A 149 20.45 1.70 -7.27
N SER A 150 21.11 0.65 -7.75
CA SER A 150 21.66 -0.39 -6.88
C SER A 150 22.81 0.20 -6.09
N GLY A 151 22.78 0.04 -4.76
CA GLY A 151 23.85 0.49 -3.90
C GLY A 151 25.06 -0.46 -3.95
N ASP A 152 26.17 -0.02 -3.40
CA ASP A 152 27.39 -0.83 -3.27
C ASP A 152 27.33 -1.82 -2.08
N GLY A 153 26.23 -1.81 -1.33
CA GLY A 153 26.03 -2.62 -0.12
C GLY A 153 26.84 -2.13 1.08
N LYS A 154 27.70 -1.11 0.93
CA LYS A 154 28.49 -0.52 2.02
C LYS A 154 27.75 0.65 2.64
N GLU A 155 27.51 1.71 1.87
CA GLU A 155 26.77 2.88 2.33
C GLU A 155 25.26 2.60 2.33
N PHE A 156 24.78 2.00 1.25
CA PHE A 156 23.36 1.68 1.05
C PHE A 156 23.21 0.38 0.26
N ASP A 157 22.07 -0.30 0.43
CA ASP A 157 21.72 -1.47 -0.37
C ASP A 157 21.10 -1.04 -1.72
N TYR A 158 20.29 0.00 -1.72
CA TYR A 158 19.75 0.64 -2.93
C TYR A 158 19.15 2.01 -2.64
N GLU A 159 18.86 2.74 -3.72
CA GLU A 159 18.34 4.11 -3.69
C GLU A 159 17.06 4.22 -4.53
N PHE A 160 16.15 5.07 -4.08
CA PHE A 160 15.04 5.57 -4.88
C PHE A 160 15.07 7.09 -4.91
N ASP A 161 15.21 7.64 -6.11
CA ASP A 161 15.07 9.07 -6.35
C ASP A 161 13.73 9.33 -7.02
N TYR A 162 12.78 9.88 -6.26
CA TYR A 162 11.51 10.33 -6.82
C TYR A 162 11.71 11.69 -7.48
N ILE A 163 11.59 11.72 -8.80
CA ILE A 163 11.67 12.93 -9.63
C ILE A 163 10.28 13.57 -9.74
N GLU A 164 9.23 12.75 -9.78
CA GLU A 164 7.84 13.18 -9.69
C GLU A 164 7.08 12.34 -8.65
N CYS A 165 6.16 13.00 -7.93
CA CYS A 165 5.39 12.40 -6.85
C CYS A 165 3.89 12.54 -7.10
N ALA A 166 3.21 11.42 -7.31
CA ALA A 166 1.77 11.43 -7.58
C ALA A 166 0.96 12.03 -6.41
N VAL A 167 1.37 11.77 -5.15
CA VAL A 167 0.74 12.36 -3.97
C VAL A 167 0.83 13.88 -4.02
N LEU A 168 2.04 14.43 -4.21
CA LEU A 168 2.24 15.87 -4.25
C LEU A 168 1.47 16.53 -5.39
N ASN A 169 1.49 15.92 -6.57
CA ASN A 169 0.74 16.40 -7.74
C ASN A 169 -0.77 16.45 -7.46
N PHE A 170 -1.33 15.36 -6.93
CA PHE A 170 -2.75 15.32 -6.58
C PHE A 170 -3.11 16.33 -5.48
N TYR A 171 -2.27 16.48 -4.45
CA TYR A 171 -2.51 17.42 -3.36
C TYR A 171 -2.42 18.89 -3.82
N ARG A 172 -1.54 19.21 -4.77
CA ARG A 172 -1.48 20.54 -5.40
C ARG A 172 -2.77 20.84 -6.18
N GLN A 173 -3.25 19.89 -6.98
CA GLN A 173 -4.52 20.03 -7.70
C GLN A 173 -5.71 20.25 -6.75
N GLN A 174 -5.62 19.73 -5.54
CA GLN A 174 -6.66 19.81 -4.53
C GLN A 174 -6.51 20.98 -3.55
N GLY A 175 -5.50 21.84 -3.76
CA GLY A 175 -5.21 23.00 -2.91
C GLY A 175 -4.82 22.63 -1.48
N ALA A 176 -4.08 21.53 -1.30
CA ALA A 176 -3.74 20.96 0.01
C ALA A 176 -2.26 20.56 0.14
N ALA A 177 -1.38 21.09 -0.72
CA ALA A 177 0.04 20.70 -0.79
C ALA A 177 0.79 20.87 0.54
N GLU A 178 0.35 21.80 1.38
CA GLU A 178 0.86 22.06 2.73
C GLU A 178 0.75 20.88 3.70
N LEU A 179 -0.13 19.90 3.43
CA LEU A 179 -0.22 18.68 4.24
C LEU A 179 0.82 17.63 3.85
N VAL A 180 1.40 17.70 2.64
CA VAL A 180 2.27 16.64 2.11
C VAL A 180 3.53 16.40 2.96
N PRO A 181 4.20 17.42 3.55
CA PRO A 181 5.31 17.18 4.47
C PRO A 181 4.96 16.26 5.66
N TYR A 182 3.71 16.34 6.16
CA TYR A 182 3.23 15.46 7.23
C TYR A 182 3.00 14.02 6.75
N LEU A 183 2.56 13.83 5.51
CA LEU A 183 2.46 12.50 4.89
C LEU A 183 3.85 11.88 4.70
N CYS A 184 4.81 12.67 4.20
CA CYS A 184 6.19 12.22 4.01
C CYS A 184 6.89 11.89 5.34
N ALA A 185 6.44 12.47 6.46
CA ALA A 185 6.97 12.14 7.78
C ALA A 185 6.62 10.71 8.23
N ILE A 186 5.53 10.12 7.71
CA ILE A 186 5.13 8.73 8.00
C ILE A 186 6.24 7.75 7.58
N ASP A 187 7.05 8.08 6.57
CA ASP A 187 8.19 7.26 6.13
C ASP A 187 9.20 7.00 7.26
N LYS A 188 9.37 7.97 8.19
CA LYS A 188 10.24 7.80 9.37
C LYS A 188 9.69 6.69 10.26
N ILE A 189 8.40 6.77 10.62
CA ILE A 189 7.73 5.77 11.47
C ILE A 189 7.77 4.40 10.79
N ALA A 190 7.41 4.33 9.51
CA ALA A 190 7.42 3.10 8.73
C ALA A 190 8.81 2.47 8.75
N SER A 191 9.85 3.27 8.55
CA SER A 191 11.22 2.78 8.57
C SER A 191 11.66 2.26 9.94
N GLU A 192 11.28 2.93 11.03
CA GLU A 192 11.64 2.53 12.38
C GLU A 192 10.89 1.27 12.82
N LEU A 193 9.60 1.17 12.51
CA LEU A 193 8.75 0.03 12.88
C LEU A 193 8.98 -1.22 12.01
N LEU A 194 9.37 -1.04 10.74
CA LEU A 194 9.71 -2.14 9.82
C LEU A 194 11.20 -2.54 9.88
N GLY A 195 12.03 -1.69 10.50
CA GLY A 195 13.45 -1.97 10.74
C GLY A 195 14.30 -2.00 9.46
N TRP A 196 13.86 -1.33 8.39
CA TRP A 196 14.59 -1.37 7.12
C TRP A 196 15.71 -0.33 7.01
N GLY A 197 15.77 0.69 7.86
CA GLY A 197 16.78 1.76 7.78
C GLY A 197 16.63 2.64 6.52
N LEU A 198 16.35 3.93 6.74
CA LEU A 198 16.10 4.88 5.67
C LEU A 198 16.79 6.21 5.96
N ARG A 199 17.62 6.69 5.03
CA ARG A 199 18.11 8.07 4.99
C ARG A 199 17.40 8.83 3.87
N ARG A 200 16.85 10.01 4.18
CA ARG A 200 16.26 10.96 3.22
C ARG A 200 16.62 12.36 3.66
N THR A 201 17.13 13.20 2.79
CA THR A 201 17.59 14.56 3.16
C THR A 201 16.77 15.67 2.51
N MET A 202 16.07 15.36 1.41
CA MET A 202 15.24 16.31 0.68
C MET A 202 13.94 15.67 0.20
N THR A 203 12.95 16.51 -0.06
CA THR A 203 11.70 16.10 -0.71
C THR A 203 11.24 17.11 -1.72
N LEU A 204 10.51 16.64 -2.74
CA LEU A 204 9.76 17.50 -3.66
C LEU A 204 8.71 18.38 -2.92
N ALA A 205 8.18 17.90 -1.79
CA ALA A 205 7.17 18.61 -1.01
C ALA A 205 7.75 19.85 -0.32
N GLU A 206 9.01 19.80 0.07
CA GLU A 206 9.75 20.90 0.72
C GLU A 206 10.58 21.72 -0.29
N GLY A 207 10.34 21.55 -1.59
CA GLY A 207 11.03 22.31 -2.65
C GLY A 207 12.39 21.76 -3.07
N GLY A 208 12.76 20.57 -2.61
CA GLY A 208 13.96 19.85 -3.08
C GLY A 208 13.82 19.41 -4.54
N ALA A 209 14.95 19.18 -5.20
CA ALA A 209 14.99 18.75 -6.61
C ALA A 209 14.44 17.33 -6.84
N LYS A 210 14.37 16.51 -5.78
CA LYS A 210 13.87 15.13 -5.77
C LYS A 210 13.53 14.72 -4.34
N CYS A 211 12.92 13.55 -4.16
CA CYS A 211 12.97 12.86 -2.86
C CYS A 211 14.06 11.77 -2.91
N ASP A 212 15.08 11.89 -2.06
CA ASP A 212 16.30 11.08 -2.10
C ASP A 212 16.30 9.93 -1.09
N PHE A 213 15.51 8.90 -1.32
CA PHE A 213 15.43 7.76 -0.41
C PHE A 213 16.65 6.86 -0.55
N ARG A 214 17.29 6.55 0.57
CA ARG A 214 18.46 5.69 0.65
C ARG A 214 18.25 4.60 1.68
N PHE A 215 18.11 3.36 1.22
CA PHE A 215 17.76 2.22 2.07
C PHE A 215 19.00 1.44 2.48
N LYS A 216 19.08 1.07 3.77
CA LYS A 216 20.19 0.28 4.32
C LYS A 216 19.66 -0.72 5.33
N LYS A 217 19.73 -2.00 4.99
CA LYS A 217 19.31 -3.11 5.85
C LYS A 217 20.05 -3.06 7.18
N GLY A 218 19.29 -3.01 8.28
CA GLY A 218 19.84 -2.88 9.63
C GLY A 218 20.49 -1.52 9.92
N GLY A 219 20.38 -0.56 9.00
CA GLY A 219 20.83 0.81 9.16
C GLY A 219 19.90 1.66 10.02
N LYS A 220 20.36 2.85 10.39
CA LYS A 220 19.57 3.83 11.15
C LYS A 220 18.60 4.59 10.25
N THR A 221 17.49 5.03 10.83
CA THR A 221 16.54 5.94 10.16
C THR A 221 16.91 7.38 10.43
N CYS A 222 17.21 8.12 9.36
CA CYS A 222 17.56 9.54 9.36
C CYS A 222 16.68 10.26 8.33
N VAL A 223 15.50 10.71 8.79
CA VAL A 223 14.49 11.36 7.95
C VAL A 223 14.04 12.63 8.66
N PRO A 224 14.25 13.84 8.08
CA PRO A 224 13.69 15.07 8.56
C PRO A 224 12.16 15.00 8.59
N ILE A 225 11.57 15.55 9.64
CA ILE A 225 10.13 15.67 9.83
C ILE A 225 9.80 17.11 10.19
N PRO A 226 8.57 17.58 9.91
CA PRO A 226 8.10 18.89 10.38
C PRO A 226 8.35 19.09 11.88
N GLN A 227 8.81 20.29 12.27
CA GLN A 227 9.12 20.64 13.67
C GLN A 227 7.94 20.37 14.61
N SER A 228 6.71 20.60 14.12
CA SER A 228 5.46 20.33 14.84
C SER A 228 5.25 18.86 15.23
N LEU A 229 6.05 17.93 14.70
CA LEU A 229 6.04 16.48 14.96
C LEU A 229 7.23 15.99 15.81
N GLU A 230 8.24 16.80 16.12
CA GLU A 230 9.45 16.36 16.85
C GLU A 230 9.13 15.77 18.23
N GLY A 231 8.12 16.32 18.92
CA GLY A 231 7.63 15.80 20.19
C GLY A 231 6.86 14.48 20.09
N TYR A 232 6.47 14.05 18.88
CA TYR A 232 5.74 12.80 18.62
C TYR A 232 6.69 11.69 18.19
N ALA A 233 7.69 12.00 17.35
CA ALA A 233 8.72 11.03 16.95
C ALA A 233 9.54 10.49 18.14
N ASN A 234 9.58 11.22 19.26
CA ASN A 234 10.30 10.83 20.48
C ASN A 234 9.43 10.12 21.54
N ARG A 235 8.12 9.96 21.33
CA ARG A 235 7.18 9.47 22.37
C ARG A 235 7.30 7.98 22.72
N GLU A 236 7.88 7.14 21.87
CA GLU A 236 7.94 5.68 22.14
C GLU A 236 9.34 5.08 22.16
N ARG A 237 10.02 5.33 23.29
CA ARG A 237 10.72 4.28 24.03
C ARG A 237 9.85 3.66 25.15
N VAL A 238 8.61 4.12 25.33
CA VAL A 238 7.69 3.62 26.35
C VAL A 238 6.94 2.39 25.82
N LYS A 239 7.28 1.22 26.39
CA LYS A 239 6.63 -0.06 26.13
C LYS A 239 5.15 0.01 26.51
N THR A 240 4.25 0.03 25.53
CA THR A 240 2.85 -0.34 25.76
C THR A 240 2.72 -1.86 25.73
N SER A 241 3.01 -2.49 26.88
CA SER A 241 2.52 -3.83 27.17
C SER A 241 1.03 -3.76 27.45
N ASN A 242 0.21 -4.17 26.48
CA ASN A 242 -1.05 -4.92 26.67
C ASN A 242 -1.85 -4.91 25.37
N ALA A 243 -1.59 -5.87 24.49
CA ALA A 243 -2.54 -6.23 23.43
C ALA A 243 -3.51 -7.26 24.01
N SER A 244 -4.80 -6.89 24.00
CA SER A 244 -5.92 -7.66 24.54
C SER A 244 -6.15 -8.99 23.82
N SER A 245 -6.83 -9.90 24.52
CA SER A 245 -7.14 -11.31 24.18
C SER A 245 -7.77 -11.54 22.80
N LEU A 246 -8.31 -10.52 22.14
CA LEU A 246 -8.87 -10.58 20.78
C LEU A 246 -7.84 -10.89 19.68
N THR A 247 -6.54 -10.67 19.94
CA THR A 247 -5.48 -10.93 18.95
C THR A 247 -5.12 -12.42 18.82
N ARG A 248 -5.34 -13.25 19.85
CA ARG A 248 -4.98 -14.68 19.79
C ARG A 248 -5.90 -15.48 18.87
N GLU A 249 -7.20 -15.24 18.91
CA GLU A 249 -8.16 -15.94 18.04
C GLU A 249 -8.00 -15.55 16.57
N TYR A 250 -7.79 -14.26 16.28
CA TYR A 250 -7.58 -13.79 14.91
C TYR A 250 -6.28 -14.33 14.29
N ILE A 251 -5.21 -14.46 15.08
CA ILE A 251 -3.95 -15.06 14.62
C ILE A 251 -4.13 -16.56 14.36
N LEU A 252 -4.87 -17.28 15.22
CA LEU A 252 -5.12 -18.71 15.03
C LEU A 252 -5.94 -18.96 13.75
N VAL A 253 -6.98 -18.16 13.51
CA VAL A 253 -7.83 -18.26 12.30
C VAL A 253 -7.06 -17.88 11.03
N ALA A 254 -6.21 -16.84 11.08
CA ALA A 254 -5.40 -16.43 9.93
C ALA A 254 -4.33 -17.46 9.57
N VAL A 255 -3.69 -18.11 10.56
CA VAL A 255 -2.68 -19.15 10.34
C VAL A 255 -3.33 -20.45 9.83
N LEU A 256 -4.46 -20.86 10.40
CA LEU A 256 -5.22 -22.02 9.92
C LEU A 256 -5.75 -21.80 8.49
N GLY A 257 -6.27 -20.60 8.20
CA GLY A 257 -6.71 -20.23 6.85
C GLY A 257 -5.60 -20.23 5.81
N ALA A 258 -4.40 -19.77 6.17
CA ALA A 258 -3.23 -19.80 5.29
C ALA A 258 -2.70 -21.22 5.03
N MET A 259 -2.73 -22.08 6.05
CA MET A 259 -2.32 -23.50 5.93
C MET A 259 -3.29 -24.31 5.07
N ILE A 260 -4.61 -24.14 5.30
CA ILE A 260 -5.65 -24.83 4.53
C ILE A 260 -5.68 -24.30 3.09
N GLY A 261 -5.62 -22.98 2.89
CA GLY A 261 -5.58 -22.37 1.56
C GLY A 261 -4.33 -22.77 0.76
N GLY A 262 -3.16 -22.81 1.41
CA GLY A 262 -1.92 -23.26 0.79
C GLY A 262 -1.96 -24.74 0.36
N LEU A 263 -2.54 -25.60 1.20
CA LEU A 263 -2.69 -27.03 0.90
C LEU A 263 -3.69 -27.28 -0.25
N VAL A 264 -4.79 -26.54 -0.29
CA VAL A 264 -5.79 -26.62 -1.38
C VAL A 264 -5.20 -26.16 -2.71
N VAL A 265 -4.44 -25.06 -2.73
CA VAL A 265 -3.77 -24.57 -3.94
C VAL A 265 -2.69 -25.55 -4.41
N ALA A 266 -1.92 -26.13 -3.48
CA ALA A 266 -0.89 -27.13 -3.80
C ALA A 266 -1.47 -28.44 -4.36
N LEU A 267 -2.63 -28.89 -3.86
CA LEU A 267 -3.33 -30.07 -4.37
C LEU A 267 -3.98 -29.80 -5.73
N ALA A 268 -4.62 -28.64 -5.89
CA ALA A 268 -5.23 -28.22 -7.17
C ALA A 268 -4.17 -28.10 -8.29
N THR A 269 -3.02 -27.49 -8.01
CA THR A 269 -1.93 -27.32 -8.99
C THR A 269 -1.26 -28.63 -9.40
N LYS A 270 -1.27 -29.67 -8.55
CA LYS A 270 -0.80 -31.02 -8.91
C LYS A 270 -1.86 -31.86 -9.64
N ALA A 271 -3.15 -31.66 -9.35
CA ALA A 271 -4.24 -32.45 -9.92
C ALA A 271 -4.66 -31.96 -11.32
N ILE A 272 -4.68 -30.65 -11.56
CA ILE A 272 -5.12 -30.04 -12.83
C ILE A 272 -4.34 -30.56 -14.06
N PRO A 273 -2.99 -30.67 -14.04
CA PRO A 273 -2.24 -31.20 -15.17
C PRO A 273 -2.56 -32.68 -15.45
N LYS A 274 -2.79 -33.47 -14.39
CA LYS A 274 -3.06 -34.91 -14.50
C LYS A 274 -4.46 -35.19 -15.06
N ILE A 275 -5.45 -34.39 -14.62
CA ILE A 275 -6.82 -34.46 -15.14
C ILE A 275 -6.84 -34.03 -16.61
N LEU A 276 -6.18 -32.92 -16.97
CA LEU A 276 -6.08 -32.45 -18.36
C LEU A 276 -5.41 -33.50 -19.28
N ALA A 277 -4.34 -34.14 -18.82
CA ALA A 277 -3.67 -35.20 -19.56
C ALA A 277 -4.58 -36.43 -19.77
N GLN A 278 -5.33 -36.84 -18.75
CA GLN A 278 -6.26 -37.97 -18.85
C GLN A 278 -7.45 -37.66 -19.77
N THR A 279 -8.01 -36.46 -19.71
CA THR A 279 -9.10 -36.05 -20.62
C THR A 279 -8.63 -35.93 -22.06
N MET A 280 -7.41 -35.45 -22.30
CA MET A 280 -6.84 -35.40 -23.66
C MET A 280 -6.56 -36.80 -24.20
N ALA A 281 -6.05 -37.71 -23.36
CA ALA A 281 -5.82 -39.11 -23.75
C ALA A 281 -7.13 -39.83 -24.12
N GLN A 282 -8.19 -39.65 -23.33
CA GLN A 282 -9.51 -40.21 -23.63
C GLN A 282 -10.12 -39.62 -24.90
N PHE A 283 -9.94 -38.32 -25.14
CA PHE A 283 -10.38 -37.67 -26.36
C PHE A 283 -9.65 -38.22 -27.59
N MET A 284 -8.32 -38.37 -27.51
CA MET A 284 -7.52 -38.96 -28.60
C MET A 284 -7.89 -40.41 -28.88
N GLN A 285 -8.15 -41.22 -27.84
CA GLN A 285 -8.62 -42.61 -28.03
C GLN A 285 -9.98 -42.68 -28.73
N LYS A 286 -10.94 -41.83 -28.36
CA LYS A 286 -12.24 -41.77 -29.04
C LYS A 286 -12.11 -41.33 -30.50
N MET A 287 -11.24 -40.37 -30.77
CA MET A 287 -10.99 -39.87 -32.12
C MET A 287 -10.33 -40.94 -33.01
N MET A 288 -9.33 -41.68 -32.50
CA MET A 288 -8.71 -42.79 -33.24
C MET A 288 -9.70 -43.94 -33.49
N ALA A 289 -10.56 -44.27 -32.52
CA ALA A 289 -11.59 -45.29 -32.71
C ALA A 289 -12.62 -44.88 -33.78
N GLN A 290 -12.99 -43.59 -33.85
CA GLN A 290 -13.86 -43.07 -34.92
C GLN A 290 -13.19 -43.10 -36.29
N MET A 291 -11.89 -42.80 -36.38
CA MET A 291 -11.16 -42.87 -37.65
C MET A 291 -11.04 -44.30 -38.16
N GLN A 292 -10.75 -45.26 -37.30
CA GLN A 292 -10.67 -46.68 -37.67
C GLN A 292 -12.04 -47.26 -38.08
N ALA A 293 -13.12 -46.81 -37.45
CA ALA A 293 -14.48 -47.19 -37.83
C ALA A 293 -14.90 -46.63 -39.20
N ASN A 294 -14.39 -45.45 -39.58
CA ASN A 294 -14.64 -44.86 -40.90
C ASN A 294 -13.75 -45.44 -42.01
N GLU A 295 -12.57 -45.99 -41.70
CA GLU A 295 -11.72 -46.69 -42.68
C GLU A 295 -12.21 -48.10 -43.03
N HIS A 296 -13.06 -48.72 -42.19
CA HIS A 296 -13.62 -50.06 -42.42
C HIS A 296 -15.07 -50.06 -42.94
N ALA A 297 -15.63 -48.91 -43.28
CA ALA A 297 -16.90 -48.87 -44.00
C ALA A 297 -16.68 -49.43 -45.43
N PRO A 298 -17.32 -50.56 -45.81
CA PRO A 298 -17.19 -51.06 -47.17
C PRO A 298 -17.77 -50.02 -48.13
N SER A 299 -17.01 -49.70 -49.18
CA SER A 299 -17.52 -48.96 -50.32
C SER A 299 -18.79 -49.64 -50.82
N GLU A 300 -19.94 -48.98 -50.68
CA GLU A 300 -21.18 -49.40 -51.33
C GLU A 300 -20.94 -49.44 -52.85
N ILE A 301 -20.94 -50.66 -53.41
CA ILE A 301 -21.28 -50.98 -54.80
C ILE A 301 -22.35 -52.06 -54.72
#